data_AF-A0A8X6PEF8-F1
#
_entry.id   AF-A0A8X6PEF8-F1
#
_cell.length_a   1.000
_cell.length_b   1.000
_cell.length_c   1.000
_cell.angle_alpha   90.00
_cell.angle_beta   90.00
_cell.angle_gamma   90.00
#
_symmetry.space_group_name_H-M   'P 1'
#
loop_
_entity.id
_entity.type
_entity.pdbx_description
1 polymer ?
#
loop_
_entity_poly.entity_id
_entity_poly.type
_entity_poly.pdbx_seq_one_letter_code
_entity_poly.pdbx_strand_id
1 'polypeptide(L)'
;MSVFRVQTFCAVILFFVGVFCEDMAQTQLVTMRKSELIEIVKCISDSKSQWLCDRLSTCNMMMPEQVKTAYSTCERSIHPKGRWKCSEKEVLYSSTDIISKIFNCVNDNTKKLTAEESKKMVEFETCARNLYVGNCKLTARGKQN
;
A
#
# COMPACT_ATOMS: atom_id res chain seq x y z
N MET A 1 -31.21 -8.12 -24.52
CA MET A 1 -31.64 -6.79 -24.97
C MET A 1 -32.09 -6.00 -23.77
N SER A 2 -31.52 -4.82 -23.65
CA SER A 2 -31.78 -3.81 -22.62
C SER A 2 -33.27 -3.51 -22.43
N VAL A 3 -33.66 -3.11 -21.22
CA VAL A 3 -34.28 -1.82 -20.88
C VAL A 3 -34.83 -1.92 -19.45
N PHE A 4 -34.25 -1.18 -18.51
CA PHE A 4 -35.00 -0.67 -17.36
C PHE A 4 -34.63 0.80 -17.16
N ARG A 5 -35.44 1.66 -17.80
CA ARG A 5 -35.60 3.07 -17.45
C ARG A 5 -36.76 3.14 -16.46
N VAL A 6 -36.51 3.54 -15.21
CA VAL A 6 -37.52 4.21 -14.39
C VAL A 6 -36.85 5.43 -13.78
N GLN A 7 -37.32 6.57 -14.27
CA GLN A 7 -36.90 7.92 -13.92
C GLN A 7 -38.14 8.58 -13.32
N THR A 8 -38.20 8.81 -12.01
CA THR A 8 -39.12 9.81 -11.43
C THR A 8 -38.63 10.28 -10.05
N PHE A 9 -38.21 11.55 -10.03
CA PHE A 9 -38.38 12.57 -8.99
C PHE A 9 -38.61 12.14 -7.53
N CYS A 10 -37.65 12.46 -6.67
CA CYS A 10 -37.93 12.88 -5.30
C CYS A 10 -37.16 14.17 -5.04
N ALA A 11 -37.84 15.29 -5.23
CA ALA A 11 -37.37 16.61 -4.89
C ALA A 11 -37.74 16.92 -3.44
N VAL A 12 -36.69 17.18 -2.65
CA VAL A 12 -36.61 18.21 -1.60
C VAL A 12 -37.17 17.85 -0.21
N ILE A 13 -36.29 18.16 0.76
CA ILE A 13 -36.42 18.21 2.23
C ILE A 13 -36.22 16.86 2.93
N LEU A 14 -35.00 16.63 3.42
CA LEU A 14 -34.71 16.14 4.78
C LEU A 14 -33.19 16.20 5.04
N PHE A 15 -32.81 17.06 5.98
CA PHE A 15 -31.77 16.92 6.98
C PHE A 15 -30.43 16.24 6.60
N PHE A 16 -29.39 17.08 6.62
CA PHE A 16 -27.99 16.76 6.92
C PHE A 16 -27.80 15.59 7.91
N VAL A 17 -27.64 14.38 7.39
CA VAL A 17 -26.61 13.46 7.89
C VAL A 17 -25.97 12.86 6.65
N GLY A 18 -24.77 13.36 6.36
CA GLY A 18 -24.01 13.02 5.17
C GLY A 18 -23.92 11.51 5.01
N VAL A 19 -24.37 11.09 3.84
CA VAL A 19 -23.93 9.88 3.16
C VAL A 19 -22.40 9.87 3.15
N PHE A 20 -21.82 9.23 4.16
CA PHE A 20 -20.48 8.66 4.05
C PHE A 20 -20.66 7.16 3.83
N CYS A 21 -21.18 6.79 2.66
CA CYS A 21 -20.70 5.56 2.04
C CYS A 21 -19.28 5.88 1.60
N GLU A 22 -18.34 5.87 2.55
CA GLU A 22 -16.94 5.68 2.22
C GLU A 22 -16.91 4.34 1.49
N ASP A 23 -16.69 4.44 0.19
CA ASP A 23 -16.17 3.38 -0.65
C ASP A 23 -15.16 2.62 0.20
N MET A 24 -15.58 1.49 0.77
CA MET A 24 -14.66 0.49 1.29
C MET A 24 -13.97 -0.07 0.05
N ALA A 25 -13.08 0.74 -0.54
CA ALA A 25 -12.14 0.33 -1.54
C ALA A 25 -11.49 -0.90 -0.93
N GLN A 26 -11.86 -2.07 -1.45
CA GLN A 26 -11.35 -3.35 -0.98
C GLN A 26 -9.85 -3.31 -1.23
N THR A 27 -9.10 -2.88 -0.23
CA THR A 27 -7.66 -2.91 -0.27
C THR A 27 -7.23 -4.33 0.04
N GLN A 28 -6.23 -4.83 -0.67
CA GLN A 28 -5.56 -6.09 -0.32
C GLN A 28 -4.92 -6.06 1.08
N LEU A 29 -4.85 -4.86 1.69
CA LEU A 29 -4.46 -4.68 3.08
C LEU A 29 -5.65 -4.99 4.00
N VAL A 30 -5.43 -5.89 4.95
CA VAL A 30 -6.43 -6.45 5.86
C VAL A 30 -6.53 -5.62 7.13
N THR A 31 -5.40 -5.24 7.74
CA THR A 31 -5.35 -4.52 9.02
C THR A 31 -4.60 -3.20 8.94
N MET A 32 -3.94 -2.93 7.83
CA MET A 32 -3.12 -1.74 7.60
C MET A 32 -3.82 -0.79 6.62
N ARG A 33 -3.77 0.51 6.92
CA ARG A 33 -4.26 1.51 5.96
C ARG A 33 -3.20 1.73 4.87
N LYS A 34 -3.64 1.99 3.64
CA LYS A 34 -2.73 2.33 2.54
C LYS A 34 -1.76 3.47 2.88
N SER A 35 -2.25 4.51 3.57
CA SER A 35 -1.42 5.65 4.01
C SER A 35 -0.30 5.22 4.96
N GLU A 36 -0.60 4.30 5.88
CA GLU A 36 0.37 3.73 6.83
C GLU A 36 1.47 2.97 6.08
N LEU A 37 1.09 2.15 5.10
CA LEU A 37 2.06 1.43 4.28
C LEU A 37 2.97 2.36 3.47
N ILE A 38 2.40 3.41 2.87
CA ILE A 38 3.18 4.43 2.15
C ILE A 38 4.19 5.08 3.10
N GLU A 39 3.79 5.41 4.32
CA GLU A 39 4.66 6.00 5.31
C GLU A 39 5.80 5.05 5.72
N ILE A 40 5.51 3.77 5.90
CA ILE A 40 6.52 2.73 6.20
C ILE A 40 7.57 2.68 5.08
N VAL A 41 7.12 2.53 3.83
CA VAL A 41 8.02 2.42 2.67
C VAL A 41 8.80 3.73 2.48
N LYS A 42 8.15 4.88 2.67
CA LYS A 42 8.81 6.20 2.62
C LYS A 42 9.94 6.28 3.63
N CYS A 43 9.67 5.96 4.90
CA CYS A 43 10.72 6.04 5.92
C CYS A 43 11.89 5.09 5.62
N ILE A 44 11.60 3.84 5.22
CA ILE A 44 12.65 2.89 4.87
C ILE A 44 13.48 3.40 3.69
N SER A 45 12.82 3.97 2.67
CA SER A 45 13.48 4.60 1.53
C SER A 45 14.36 5.80 1.96
N ASP A 46 13.85 6.67 2.83
CA ASP A 46 14.54 7.86 3.34
C ASP A 46 15.70 7.52 4.28
N SER A 47 15.65 6.37 4.95
CA SER A 47 16.73 5.88 5.82
C SER A 47 18.02 5.57 5.05
N LYS A 48 17.91 5.31 3.74
CA LYS A 48 19.00 4.86 2.85
C LYS A 48 19.81 3.68 3.40
N SER A 49 19.22 2.90 4.31
CA SER A 49 19.86 1.75 4.95
C SER A 49 19.57 0.51 4.14
N GLN A 50 20.62 -0.09 3.55
CA GLN A 50 20.51 -1.34 2.81
C GLN A 50 19.89 -2.45 3.67
N TRP A 51 20.25 -2.53 4.96
CA TRP A 51 19.69 -3.51 5.88
C TRP A 51 18.17 -3.38 6.08
N LEU A 52 17.64 -2.15 6.17
CA LEU A 52 16.20 -1.93 6.28
C LEU A 52 15.46 -2.33 5.00
N CYS A 53 16.07 -2.09 3.86
CA CYS A 53 15.51 -2.46 2.57
C CYS A 53 15.56 -3.98 2.32
N ASP A 54 16.62 -4.67 2.73
CA ASP A 54 16.70 -6.13 2.68
C ASP A 54 15.64 -6.77 3.60
N ARG A 55 15.42 -6.19 4.78
CA ARG A 55 14.32 -6.62 5.66
C ARG A 55 12.95 -6.33 5.07
N LEU A 56 12.74 -5.19 4.43
CA LEU A 56 11.49 -4.89 3.74
C LEU A 56 11.24 -5.88 2.58
N SER A 57 12.30 -6.22 1.83
CA SER A 57 12.25 -7.27 0.80
C SER A 57 11.85 -8.62 1.40
N THR A 58 12.37 -8.94 2.59
CA THR A 58 11.97 -10.13 3.34
C THR A 58 10.50 -10.10 3.75
N CYS A 59 9.98 -8.97 4.22
CA CYS A 59 8.55 -8.83 4.48
C CYS A 59 7.72 -9.04 3.19
N ASN A 60 8.15 -8.48 2.06
CA ASN A 60 7.47 -8.66 0.77
C ASN A 60 7.42 -10.14 0.35
N MET A 61 8.38 -10.98 0.78
CA MET A 61 8.33 -12.42 0.55
C MET A 61 7.23 -13.14 1.34
N MET A 62 6.61 -12.50 2.33
CA MET A 62 5.47 -13.06 3.08
C MET A 62 4.14 -12.85 2.37
N MET A 63 4.07 -11.97 1.36
CA MET A 63 2.84 -11.73 0.61
C MET A 63 2.34 -13.00 -0.11
N PRO A 64 1.02 -13.13 -0.32
CA PRO A 64 0.46 -14.13 -1.23
C PRO A 64 1.05 -14.03 -2.63
N GLU A 65 1.16 -15.16 -3.32
CA GLU A 65 1.73 -15.21 -4.67
C GLU A 65 0.99 -14.34 -5.68
N GLN A 66 -0.35 -14.26 -5.60
CA GLN A 66 -1.12 -13.37 -6.47
C GLN A 66 -0.73 -11.89 -6.26
N VAL A 67 -0.50 -11.49 -5.00
CA VAL A 67 -0.15 -10.12 -4.64
C VAL A 67 1.27 -9.83 -5.08
N LYS A 68 2.22 -10.76 -4.89
CA LYS A 68 3.59 -10.63 -5.40
C LYS A 68 3.64 -10.48 -6.91
N THR A 69 2.85 -11.28 -7.62
CA THR A 69 2.80 -11.27 -9.08
C THR A 69 2.23 -9.95 -9.59
N ALA A 70 1.11 -9.50 -9.01
CA ALA A 70 0.54 -8.20 -9.31
C ALA A 70 1.53 -7.07 -8.97
N TYR A 71 2.19 -7.15 -7.82
CA TYR A 71 3.19 -6.16 -7.38
C TYR A 71 4.33 -6.03 -8.39
N SER A 72 4.95 -7.15 -8.77
CA SER A 72 6.03 -7.19 -9.76
C SER A 72 5.60 -6.62 -11.12
N THR A 73 4.37 -6.94 -11.53
CA THR A 73 3.79 -6.46 -12.81
C THR A 73 3.54 -4.96 -12.77
N CYS A 74 2.89 -4.48 -11.71
CA CYS A 74 2.60 -3.06 -11.49
C CYS A 74 3.87 -2.24 -11.33
N GLU A 75 4.85 -2.75 -10.58
CA GLU A 75 6.16 -2.15 -10.42
C GLU A 75 6.87 -1.98 -11.76
N ARG A 76 6.92 -3.02 -12.61
CA ARG A 76 7.51 -2.92 -13.94
C ARG A 76 6.76 -1.96 -14.86
N SER A 77 5.44 -1.88 -14.76
CA SER A 77 4.61 -0.99 -15.58
C SER A 77 4.81 0.49 -15.20
N ILE A 78 4.78 0.79 -13.90
CA ILE A 78 4.83 2.16 -13.37
C ILE A 78 6.27 2.66 -13.27
N HIS A 79 7.20 1.75 -13.01
CA HIS A 79 8.62 2.05 -12.82
C HIS A 79 9.50 1.08 -13.63
N PRO A 80 9.49 1.19 -14.98
CA PRO A 80 10.17 0.25 -15.88
C PRO A 80 11.69 0.24 -15.74
N LYS A 81 12.28 1.29 -15.16
CA LYS A 81 13.71 1.34 -14.81
C LYS A 81 14.06 0.43 -13.61
N GLY A 82 13.04 -0.16 -12.95
CA GLY A 82 13.19 -1.06 -11.82
C GLY A 82 13.46 -0.32 -10.51
N ARG A 83 13.24 -1.00 -9.38
CA ARG A 83 13.58 -0.49 -8.06
C ARG A 83 15.04 -0.05 -8.04
N TRP A 84 15.29 1.15 -7.54
CA TRP A 84 16.66 1.58 -7.27
C TRP A 84 17.23 0.68 -6.16
N LYS A 85 18.54 0.39 -6.22
CA LYS A 85 19.19 -0.36 -5.14
C LYS A 85 19.15 0.54 -3.92
N CYS A 86 18.41 0.13 -2.90
CA CYS A 86 18.43 0.85 -1.64
C CYS A 86 19.86 0.83 -1.09
N SER A 87 20.50 1.97 -1.19
CA SER A 87 21.91 2.19 -0.86
C SER A 87 22.04 3.58 -0.27
N GLU A 88 23.16 3.89 0.39
CA GLU A 88 23.39 5.21 1.00
C GLU A 88 23.21 6.40 0.02
N LYS A 89 23.30 6.13 -1.29
CA LYS A 89 23.21 7.13 -2.36
C LYS A 89 21.86 7.14 -3.07
N GLU A 90 21.07 6.08 -2.96
CA GLU A 90 19.87 5.88 -3.78
C GLU A 90 18.67 5.42 -2.92
N VAL A 91 17.57 6.15 -3.06
CA VAL A 91 16.29 5.88 -2.40
C VAL A 91 15.53 4.79 -3.15
N LEU A 92 14.79 3.94 -2.44
CA LEU A 92 14.04 2.80 -3.02
C LEU A 92 13.05 3.24 -4.11
N TYR A 93 12.37 4.36 -3.87
CA TYR A 93 11.50 5.04 -4.84
C TYR A 93 11.82 6.54 -4.85
N SER A 94 11.83 7.14 -6.04
CA SER A 94 12.10 8.57 -6.20
C SER A 94 10.98 9.47 -5.67
N SER A 95 9.76 8.95 -5.51
CA SER A 95 8.64 9.65 -4.88
C SER A 95 7.64 8.70 -4.24
N THR A 96 6.89 9.20 -3.25
CA THR A 96 5.79 8.48 -2.60
C THR A 96 4.60 8.23 -3.53
N ASP A 97 4.46 9.04 -4.58
CA ASP A 97 3.43 8.84 -5.60
C ASP A 97 3.62 7.55 -6.38
N ILE A 98 4.87 7.14 -6.62
CA ILE A 98 5.17 5.86 -7.28
C ILE A 98 4.65 4.70 -6.43
N ILE A 99 4.90 4.74 -5.12
CA ILE A 99 4.43 3.73 -4.17
C ILE A 99 2.90 3.68 -4.18
N SER A 100 2.24 4.84 -4.10
CA SER A 100 0.78 4.94 -4.14
C SER A 100 0.18 4.36 -5.43
N LYS A 101 0.81 4.64 -6.59
CA LYS A 101 0.39 4.11 -7.89
C LYS A 101 0.59 2.60 -7.99
N ILE A 102 1.72 2.08 -7.50
CA ILE A 102 1.98 0.63 -7.48
C ILE A 102 0.90 -0.06 -6.65
N PHE A 103 0.59 0.45 -5.45
CA PHE A 103 -0.44 -0.15 -4.61
C PHE A 103 -1.84 -0.08 -5.21
N ASN A 104 -2.21 1.02 -5.86
CA ASN A 104 -3.48 1.10 -6.59
C ASN A 104 -3.53 0.05 -7.70
N CYS A 105 -2.48 -0.06 -8.51
CA CYS A 105 -2.41 -1.06 -9.56
C CYS A 105 -2.49 -2.49 -9.01
N VAL A 106 -1.81 -2.78 -7.90
CA VAL A 106 -1.91 -4.10 -7.25
C VAL A 106 -3.35 -4.37 -6.86
N ASN A 107 -4.03 -3.38 -6.25
CA ASN A 107 -5.41 -3.52 -5.84
C ASN A 107 -6.36 -3.83 -7.01
N ASP A 108 -6.15 -3.16 -8.14
CA ASP A 108 -6.97 -3.33 -9.34
C ASP A 108 -6.69 -4.68 -10.06
N ASN A 109 -5.49 -5.25 -9.87
CA ASN A 109 -5.04 -6.48 -10.53
C ASN A 109 -5.05 -7.72 -9.63
N THR A 110 -5.52 -7.60 -8.40
CA THR A 110 -5.61 -8.71 -7.45
C THR A 110 -7.06 -9.05 -7.18
N LYS A 111 -7.35 -10.35 -7.14
CA LYS A 111 -8.68 -10.82 -6.75
C LYS A 111 -8.84 -10.69 -5.24
N LYS A 112 -10.06 -10.78 -4.77
CA LYS A 112 -10.35 -10.85 -3.33
C LYS A 112 -9.56 -12.00 -2.70
N LEU A 113 -8.82 -11.71 -1.63
CA LEU A 113 -8.00 -12.68 -0.92
C LEU A 113 -8.85 -13.78 -0.29
N THR A 114 -8.35 -15.01 -0.34
CA THR A 114 -8.86 -16.10 0.49
C THR A 114 -8.49 -15.89 1.96
N ALA A 115 -9.09 -16.66 2.86
CA ALA A 115 -8.78 -16.57 4.30
C ALA A 115 -7.31 -16.90 4.60
N GLU A 116 -6.70 -17.84 3.87
CA GLU A 116 -5.28 -18.19 4.03
C GLU A 116 -4.36 -17.07 3.51
N GLU A 117 -4.68 -16.50 2.35
CA GLU A 117 -3.93 -15.38 1.80
C GLU A 117 -4.07 -14.11 2.64
N SER A 118 -5.23 -13.90 3.25
CA SER A 118 -5.45 -12.81 4.20
C SER A 118 -4.51 -12.94 5.42
N LYS A 119 -4.28 -14.16 5.93
CA LYS A 119 -3.32 -14.39 7.02
C LYS A 119 -1.89 -14.02 6.59
N LYS A 120 -1.48 -14.43 5.37
CA LYS A 120 -0.18 -14.06 4.78
C LYS A 120 -0.03 -12.54 4.61
N MET A 121 -1.10 -11.84 4.23
CA MET A 121 -1.11 -10.37 4.19
C MET A 121 -0.96 -9.75 5.59
N VAL A 122 -1.62 -10.30 6.61
CA VAL A 122 -1.44 -9.84 8.00
C VAL A 122 -0.01 -10.05 8.49
N GLU A 123 0.63 -11.16 8.13
CA GLU A 123 2.06 -11.41 8.45
C GLU A 123 2.97 -10.38 7.79
N PHE A 124 2.75 -10.08 6.50
CA PHE A 124 3.43 -9.01 5.78
C PHE A 124 3.25 -7.65 6.50
N GLU A 125 2.01 -7.28 6.81
CA GLU A 125 1.68 -6.01 7.47
C GLU A 125 2.36 -5.89 8.84
N THR A 126 2.36 -6.98 9.60
CA THR A 126 3.01 -7.05 10.92
C THR A 126 4.53 -6.91 10.79
N CYS A 127 5.13 -7.58 9.82
CA CYS A 127 6.55 -7.47 9.51
C CYS A 127 6.93 -6.01 9.17
N ALA A 128 6.16 -5.38 8.27
CA ALA A 128 6.37 -4.00 7.87
C ALA A 128 6.21 -3.00 9.03
N ARG A 129 5.18 -3.18 9.89
CA ARG A 129 4.98 -2.38 11.10
C ARG A 129 6.16 -2.48 12.06
N ASN A 130 6.66 -3.69 12.30
CA ASN A 130 7.77 -3.92 13.22
C ASN A 130 9.05 -3.24 12.71
N LEU A 131 9.29 -3.25 11.39
CA LEU A 131 10.41 -2.50 10.81
C LEU A 131 10.27 -0.99 11.04
N TYR A 132 9.08 -0.45 10.85
CA TYR A 132 8.83 0.97 11.08
C TYR A 132 8.94 1.36 12.55
N VAL A 133 8.32 0.63 13.48
CA VAL A 133 8.41 0.93 14.92
C VAL A 133 9.85 0.84 15.42
N GLY A 134 10.60 -0.17 14.98
CA GLY A 134 11.97 -0.39 15.44
C GLY A 134 13.00 0.60 14.90
N ASN A 135 12.72 1.31 13.80
CA ASN A 135 13.75 2.09 13.09
C ASN A 135 13.29 3.51 12.74
N CYS A 136 12.05 3.67 12.29
CA CYS A 136 11.48 4.93 11.82
C CYS A 136 10.93 5.81 12.95
N LYS A 137 10.38 5.20 14.00
CA LYS A 137 10.00 5.95 15.21
C LYS A 137 11.21 6.42 16.00
N LEU A 138 12.38 5.77 15.87
CA LEU A 138 13.61 6.18 16.54
C LEU A 138 14.26 7.40 15.87
N THR A 139 14.17 7.55 14.55
CA THR A 139 14.71 8.72 13.83
C THR A 139 13.97 10.03 14.12
N ALA A 140 12.72 9.98 14.59
CA ALA A 140 12.01 11.19 15.06
C ALA A 140 12.61 11.83 16.32
N ARG A 141 13.50 11.12 17.06
CA ARG A 141 14.25 11.69 18.21
C ARG A 141 15.68 12.10 17.89
N GLY A 142 16.10 12.05 16.61
CA GLY A 142 17.52 12.13 16.22
C GLY A 142 17.91 13.24 15.25
N LYS A 143 17.10 14.30 15.09
CA LYS A 143 17.57 15.54 14.43
C LYS A 143 17.71 16.67 15.45
N GLN A 144 18.80 16.59 16.22
CA GLN A 144 19.51 17.75 16.73
C GLN A 144 21.00 17.50 16.50
N ASN A 145 21.52 18.06 15.41
CA ASN A 145 22.82 18.75 15.39
C ASN A 145 22.91 19.57 14.10
#